data_AF-S7J465-F1
#
_entry.id   AF-S7J465-F1
#
_cell.length_a   1.000
_cell.length_b   1.000
_cell.length_c   1.000
_cell.angle_alpha   90.00
_cell.angle_beta   90.00
_cell.angle_gamma   90.00
#
_symmetry.space_group_name_H-M   'P 1'
#
loop_
_entity.id
_entity.type
_entity.pdbx_description
1 polymer ?
#
loop_
_entity_poly.entity_id
_entity_poly.type
_entity_poly.pdbx_seq_one_letter_code
_entity_poly.pdbx_strand_id
1 'polypeptide(L)'
;MALSLVCAVLVPCIRFYCSLHRSLEDDILNLQLPPIIDTCFFAVEKNMRDQMRNGDLPCQGEGYLGSYLYTSQGNILKVSYTYTVNIRKAVRNESRQVNACFADVEIHLFAGSRQTISIERSVCVVL
;
A
#
# COMPACT_ATOMS: atom_id res chain seq x y z
N MET A 1 21.61 16.84 -8.64
CA MET A 1 20.23 16.57 -9.10
C MET A 1 20.22 16.14 -10.56
N ALA A 2 20.72 14.94 -10.87
CA ALA A 2 20.71 14.39 -12.24
C ALA A 2 20.61 12.86 -12.27
N LEU A 3 20.94 12.19 -11.16
CA LEU A 3 20.84 10.72 -11.05
C LEU A 3 19.39 10.19 -11.01
N SER A 4 18.40 10.97 -10.55
CA SER A 4 17.00 10.49 -10.48
C SER A 4 16.34 10.38 -11.85
N LEU A 5 16.70 11.26 -12.80
CA LEU A 5 16.16 11.24 -14.17
C LEU A 5 16.71 10.09 -15.00
N VAL A 6 17.98 9.72 -14.78
CA VAL A 6 18.61 8.59 -15.47
C VAL A 6 17.96 7.25 -15.06
N CYS A 7 17.58 7.08 -13.80
CA CYS A 7 16.83 5.90 -13.33
C CYS A 7 15.38 5.88 -13.85
N ALA A 8 14.72 7.03 -13.99
CA ALA A 8 13.34 7.09 -14.49
C ALA A 8 13.22 6.72 -15.97
N VAL A 9 14.27 6.97 -16.78
CA VAL A 9 14.26 6.70 -18.22
C VAL A 9 14.82 5.32 -18.56
N LEU A 10 15.80 4.81 -17.81
CA LEU A 10 16.42 3.50 -18.12
C LEU A 10 15.58 2.29 -17.69
N VAL A 11 14.79 2.40 -16.61
CA VAL A 11 13.89 1.31 -16.17
C VAL A 11 12.86 0.93 -17.24
N PRO A 12 12.16 1.87 -17.93
CA PRO A 12 11.28 1.52 -19.03
C PRO A 12 12.02 0.87 -20.21
N CYS A 13 13.24 1.32 -20.55
CA CYS A 13 14.01 0.77 -21.66
C CYS A 13 14.50 -0.67 -21.41
N ILE A 14 14.90 -1.01 -20.18
CA ILE A 14 15.31 -2.37 -19.82
C ILE A 14 14.09 -3.31 -19.76
N ARG A 15 12.93 -2.83 -19.29
CA ARG A 15 11.69 -3.62 -19.30
C ARG A 15 11.21 -3.95 -20.71
N PHE A 16 11.36 -3.02 -21.66
CA PHE A 16 10.95 -3.24 -23.06
C PHE A 16 11.75 -4.39 -23.72
N TYR A 17 13.02 -4.57 -23.36
CA TYR A 17 13.84 -5.67 -23.89
C TYR A 17 13.52 -7.03 -23.24
N CYS A 18 13.04 -7.04 -21.99
CA CYS A 18 12.57 -8.25 -21.32
C CYS A 18 11.11 -8.63 -21.68
N SER A 19 10.36 -7.73 -22.34
CA SER A 19 8.92 -7.90 -22.61
C SER A 19 8.58 -8.86 -23.76
N LEU A 20 9.57 -9.48 -24.42
CA LEU A 20 9.30 -10.49 -25.45
C LEU A 20 8.82 -11.84 -24.87
N HIS A 21 8.80 -12.00 -23.54
CA HIS A 21 8.39 -13.24 -22.86
C HIS A 21 7.37 -13.08 -21.71
N ARG A 22 6.92 -11.86 -21.39
CA ARG A 22 5.90 -11.62 -20.35
C ARG A 22 4.57 -11.19 -20.95
N SER A 23 3.47 -11.52 -20.26
CA SER A 23 2.13 -11.06 -20.64
C SER A 23 2.08 -9.54 -20.54
N LEU A 24 1.64 -8.87 -21.62
CA LEU A 24 1.40 -7.42 -21.65
C LEU A 24 0.47 -6.97 -20.49
N GLU A 25 -0.47 -7.83 -20.11
CA GLU A 25 -1.38 -7.60 -19.00
C GLU A 25 -0.62 -7.46 -17.66
N ASP A 26 0.35 -8.34 -17.42
CA ASP A 26 1.12 -8.31 -16.18
C ASP A 26 1.97 -7.04 -16.11
N ASP A 27 2.54 -6.58 -17.23
CA ASP A 27 3.33 -5.35 -17.28
C ASP A 27 2.46 -4.10 -17.01
N ILE A 28 1.26 -4.06 -17.57
CA ILE A 28 0.30 -2.97 -17.35
C ILE A 28 -0.17 -2.92 -15.89
N LEU A 29 -0.46 -4.07 -15.27
CA LEU A 29 -0.80 -4.13 -13.85
C LEU A 29 0.40 -3.73 -12.98
N ASN A 30 1.59 -4.23 -13.28
CA ASN A 30 2.82 -3.93 -12.54
C ASN A 30 3.23 -2.46 -12.59
N LEU A 31 2.89 -1.73 -13.66
CA LEU A 31 3.12 -0.28 -13.74
C LEU A 31 2.19 0.52 -12.83
N GLN A 32 0.98 0.01 -12.58
CA GLN A 32 -0.02 0.69 -11.76
C GLN A 32 0.03 0.27 -10.28
N LEU A 33 0.66 -0.85 -9.94
CA LEU A 33 0.74 -1.35 -8.56
C LEU A 33 1.41 -0.40 -7.57
N PRO A 34 2.56 0.24 -7.85
CA PRO A 34 3.22 1.12 -6.87
C PRO A 34 2.33 2.26 -6.33
N PRO A 35 1.66 3.09 -7.16
CA PRO A 35 0.79 4.14 -6.64
C PRO A 35 -0.44 3.60 -5.91
N ILE A 36 -0.94 2.43 -6.29
CA ILE A 36 -2.04 1.75 -5.57
C ILE A 36 -1.60 1.33 -4.17
N ILE A 37 -0.41 0.75 -4.04
CA ILE A 37 0.17 0.37 -2.75
C ILE A 37 0.32 1.60 -1.86
N ASP A 38 0.88 2.70 -2.38
CA ASP A 38 1.04 3.94 -1.62
C ASP A 38 -0.31 4.50 -1.14
N THR A 39 -1.33 4.47 -2.01
CA THR A 39 -2.70 4.90 -1.66
C THR A 39 -3.30 4.02 -0.56
N CYS A 40 -3.06 2.71 -0.60
CA CYS A 40 -3.43 1.79 0.48
C CYS A 40 -2.77 2.16 1.81
N PHE A 41 -1.47 2.42 1.83
CA PHE A 41 -0.79 2.83 3.06
C PHE A 41 -1.33 4.14 3.61
N PHE A 42 -1.64 5.14 2.77
CA PHE A 42 -2.28 6.38 3.24
C PHE A 42 -3.67 6.14 3.84
N ALA A 43 -4.46 5.23 3.26
CA ALA A 43 -5.77 4.86 3.81
C ALA A 43 -5.63 4.14 5.16
N VAL A 44 -4.66 3.22 5.29
CA VAL A 44 -4.36 2.52 6.55
C VAL A 44 -3.88 3.51 7.61
N GLU A 45 -2.94 4.40 7.31
CA GLU A 45 -2.49 5.43 8.27
C GLU A 45 -3.62 6.33 8.76
N LYS A 46 -4.57 6.69 7.87
CA LYS A 46 -5.77 7.42 8.26
C LYS A 46 -6.62 6.61 9.25
N ASN A 47 -6.89 5.35 8.95
CA ASN A 47 -7.63 4.46 9.85
C ASN A 47 -6.91 4.26 11.19
N MET A 48 -5.59 4.15 11.20
CA MET A 48 -4.78 4.08 12.42
C MET A 48 -4.96 5.35 13.26
N ARG A 49 -4.90 6.54 12.65
CA ARG A 49 -5.17 7.81 13.35
C ARG A 49 -6.58 7.85 13.94
N ASP A 50 -7.58 7.40 13.20
CA ASP A 50 -8.96 7.39 13.68
C ASP A 50 -9.13 6.45 14.88
N GLN A 51 -8.53 5.25 14.86
CA GLN A 51 -8.49 4.34 16.01
C GLN A 51 -7.75 4.94 17.21
N MET A 52 -6.58 5.55 16.97
CA MET A 52 -5.79 6.22 18.02
C MET A 52 -6.58 7.35 18.69
N ARG A 53 -7.36 8.14 17.93
CA ARG A 53 -8.24 9.20 18.47
C ARG A 53 -9.34 8.67 19.37
N ASN A 54 -9.86 7.49 19.04
CA ASN A 54 -10.87 6.81 19.86
C ASN A 54 -10.27 6.13 21.11
N GLY A 55 -8.94 6.15 21.25
CA GLY A 55 -8.21 5.54 22.36
C GLY A 55 -7.79 4.08 22.11
N ASP A 56 -8.07 3.55 20.93
CA ASP A 56 -7.77 2.18 20.54
C ASP A 56 -6.33 2.04 20.03
N LEU A 57 -5.77 0.84 20.19
CA LEU A 57 -4.51 0.46 19.55
C LEU A 57 -4.82 -0.02 18.13
N PRO A 58 -4.18 0.54 17.09
CA PRO A 58 -4.39 0.08 15.73
C PRO A 58 -4.00 -1.39 15.57
N CYS A 59 -4.89 -2.23 15.05
CA CYS A 59 -4.69 -3.68 15.02
C CYS A 59 -4.90 -4.31 13.64
N GLN A 60 -6.07 -4.12 13.01
CA GLN A 60 -6.37 -4.66 11.69
C GLN A 60 -7.57 -3.95 11.07
N GLY A 61 -7.77 -4.18 9.78
CA GLY A 61 -8.99 -3.76 9.10
C GLY A 61 -9.04 -4.18 7.64
N GLU A 62 -10.11 -3.77 6.97
CA GLU A 62 -10.33 -4.04 5.57
C GLU A 62 -10.99 -2.85 4.88
N GLY A 63 -10.90 -2.81 3.56
CA GLY A 63 -11.54 -1.76 2.78
C GLY A 63 -11.38 -1.93 1.28
N TYR A 64 -11.91 -0.94 0.58
CA TYR A 64 -11.74 -0.77 -0.86
C TYR A 64 -11.07 0.57 -1.11
N LEU A 65 -10.12 0.57 -2.02
CA LEU A 65 -9.59 1.84 -2.51
C LEU A 65 -10.62 2.55 -3.39
N GLY A 66 -10.64 3.87 -3.31
CA GLY A 66 -11.33 4.71 -4.29
C GLY A 66 -10.63 4.70 -5.65
N SER A 67 -9.34 4.37 -5.68
CA SER A 67 -8.54 4.20 -6.88
C SER A 67 -8.78 2.84 -7.53
N TYR A 68 -8.76 2.82 -8.86
CA TYR A 68 -8.97 1.63 -9.67
C TYR A 68 -7.69 1.22 -10.38
N LEU A 69 -7.57 -0.08 -10.65
CA LEU A 69 -6.63 -0.61 -11.61
C LEU A 69 -7.33 -0.83 -12.95
N TYR A 70 -6.58 -0.73 -14.04
CA TYR A 70 -7.10 -0.94 -15.39
C TYR A 70 -6.37 -2.08 -16.08
N THR A 71 -7.12 -2.96 -16.75
CA THR A 71 -6.55 -4.01 -17.61
C THR A 71 -6.00 -3.41 -18.91
N SER A 72 -5.29 -4.20 -19.72
CA SER A 72 -4.89 -3.80 -21.08
C SER A 72 -6.06 -3.41 -21.98
N GLN A 73 -7.25 -3.94 -21.70
CA GLN A 73 -8.50 -3.65 -22.40
C GLN A 73 -9.26 -2.45 -21.81
N GLY A 74 -8.72 -1.81 -20.77
CA GLY A 74 -9.35 -0.68 -20.09
C GLY A 74 -10.47 -1.09 -19.11
N ASN A 75 -10.59 -2.37 -18.77
CA ASN A 75 -11.58 -2.82 -17.79
C ASN A 75 -11.15 -2.40 -16.37
N ILE A 76 -12.12 -1.96 -15.58
CA ILE A 76 -11.90 -1.53 -14.19
C ILE A 76 -11.75 -2.75 -13.28
N LEU A 77 -10.67 -2.77 -12.52
CA LEU A 77 -10.41 -3.69 -11.42
C LEU A 77 -10.50 -2.92 -10.10
N LYS A 78 -11.46 -3.31 -9.27
CA LYS A 78 -11.59 -2.79 -7.90
C LYS A 78 -10.50 -3.40 -7.03
N VAL A 79 -9.80 -2.56 -6.28
CA VAL A 79 -8.74 -3.00 -5.36
C VAL A 79 -9.34 -3.11 -3.96
N SER A 80 -9.63 -4.33 -3.54
CA SER A 80 -9.88 -4.64 -2.13
C SER A 80 -8.54 -4.76 -1.41
N TYR A 81 -8.52 -4.41 -0.12
CA TYR A 81 -7.37 -4.65 0.72
C TYR A 81 -7.80 -5.06 2.14
N THR A 82 -7.00 -5.92 2.75
CA THR A 82 -6.99 -6.15 4.20
C THR A 82 -5.64 -5.73 4.73
N TYR A 83 -5.57 -5.34 6.00
CA TYR A 83 -4.31 -5.00 6.63
C TYR A 83 -4.26 -5.48 8.08
N THR A 84 -3.05 -5.79 8.53
CA THR A 84 -2.73 -6.07 9.93
C THR A 84 -1.65 -5.09 10.38
N VAL A 85 -1.67 -4.74 11.66
CA VAL A 85 -0.77 -3.79 12.29
C VAL A 85 -0.10 -4.48 13.46
N ASN A 86 1.22 -4.64 13.38
CA ASN A 86 2.04 -5.14 14.47
C ASN A 86 2.77 -3.98 15.16
N ILE A 87 2.25 -3.56 16.30
CA ILE A 87 2.79 -2.42 17.05
C ILE A 87 4.12 -2.81 17.71
N ARG A 88 5.20 -2.18 17.27
CA ARG A 88 6.52 -2.30 17.90
C ARG A 88 6.66 -1.41 19.13
N LYS A 89 6.13 -0.19 19.05
CA LYS A 89 6.20 0.79 20.15
C LYS A 89 5.03 1.78 20.06
N ALA A 90 4.40 2.05 21.20
CA ALA A 90 3.36 3.07 21.32
C ALA A 90 3.69 4.03 22.47
N VAL A 91 3.43 5.32 22.25
CA VAL A 91 3.54 6.38 23.25
C VAL A 91 2.12 6.87 23.55
N ARG A 92 1.75 6.88 24.82
CA ARG A 92 0.45 7.37 25.28
C ARG A 92 0.59 8.75 25.91
N ASN A 93 -0.44 9.59 25.75
CA ASN A 93 -0.55 10.85 26.47
C ASN A 93 -1.08 10.64 27.91
N GLU A 94 -1.15 11.71 28.69
CA GLU A 94 -1.64 11.68 30.09
C GLU A 94 -3.08 11.15 30.19
N SER A 95 -3.89 11.37 29.15
CA SER A 95 -5.25 10.85 28.99
C SER A 95 -5.31 9.38 28.53
N ARG A 96 -4.17 8.66 28.52
CA ARG A 96 -3.98 7.28 28.05
C ARG A 96 -4.29 7.02 26.57
N GLN A 97 -4.56 8.04 25.77
CA GLN A 97 -4.71 7.91 24.31
C GLN A 97 -3.35 7.67 23.66
N VAL A 98 -3.32 6.88 22.59
CA VAL A 98 -2.08 6.64 21.83
C VAL A 98 -1.76 7.89 21.01
N ASN A 99 -0.70 8.60 21.37
CA ASN A 99 -0.29 9.84 20.70
C ASN A 99 0.69 9.57 19.53
N ALA A 100 1.51 8.53 19.65
CA ALA A 100 2.40 8.09 18.59
C ALA A 100 2.55 6.56 18.61
N CYS A 101 2.68 5.96 17.43
CA CYS A 101 2.84 4.53 17.26
C CYS A 101 3.85 4.25 16.14
N PHE A 102 4.81 3.36 16.40
CA PHE A 102 5.66 2.75 15.40
C PHE A 102 5.26 1.29 15.25
N ALA A 103 4.90 0.89 14.03
CA ALA A 103 4.33 -0.41 13.74
C ALA A 103 4.79 -0.92 12.37
N ASP A 104 4.83 -2.25 12.23
CA ASP A 104 4.85 -2.86 10.91
C ASP A 104 3.42 -3.07 10.45
N VAL A 105 3.17 -2.72 9.19
CA VAL A 105 1.86 -2.87 8.57
C VAL A 105 2.01 -3.78 7.38
N GLU A 106 1.31 -4.92 7.44
CA GLU A 106 1.16 -5.84 6.32
C GLU A 106 -0.19 -5.56 5.65
N ILE A 107 -0.16 -5.38 4.33
CA ILE A 107 -1.34 -5.14 3.50
C ILE A 107 -1.44 -6.28 2.48
N HIS A 108 -2.62 -6.89 2.39
CA HIS A 108 -2.97 -7.84 1.35
C HIS A 108 -3.94 -7.20 0.36
N LEU A 109 -3.47 -6.95 -0.87
CA LEU A 109 -4.32 -6.50 -1.96
C LEU A 109 -5.04 -7.69 -2.60
N PHE A 110 -6.26 -7.44 -3.07
CA PHE A 110 -7.16 -8.43 -3.67
C PHE A 110 -7.42 -9.64 -2.74
N ALA A 111 -7.62 -9.34 -1.45
CA ALA A 111 -7.93 -10.34 -0.44
C ALA A 111 -9.13 -11.20 -0.88
N GLY A 112 -8.97 -12.53 -0.82
CA GLY A 112 -9.98 -13.50 -1.26
C GLY A 112 -9.93 -13.88 -2.74
N SER A 113 -9.03 -13.30 -3.54
CA SER A 113 -8.78 -13.73 -4.93
C SER A 113 -7.62 -14.73 -5.01
N ARG A 114 -7.49 -15.44 -6.15
CA ARG A 114 -6.36 -16.34 -6.41
C ARG A 114 -5.00 -15.63 -6.53
N GLN A 115 -4.99 -14.31 -6.69
CA GLN A 115 -3.79 -13.50 -6.88
C GLN A 115 -3.74 -12.41 -5.80
N THR A 116 -3.35 -12.81 -4.59
CA THR A 116 -3.14 -11.87 -3.48
C THR A 116 -1.72 -11.32 -3.52
N ILE A 117 -1.58 -10.00 -3.36
CA ILE A 117 -0.27 -9.36 -3.23
C ILE A 117 -0.10 -8.95 -1.78
N SER A 118 0.93 -9.46 -1.10
CA SER A 118 1.29 -9.01 0.25
C SER A 118 2.41 -7.98 0.19
N ILE A 119 2.23 -6.88 0.92
CA ILE A 119 3.21 -5.81 1.06
C ILE A 119 3.34 -5.45 2.52
N GLU A 120 4.58 -5.41 3.03
CA GLU A 120 4.87 -4.96 4.39
C GLU A 120 5.66 -3.65 4.36
N ARG A 121 5.27 -2.68 5.19
CA ARG A 121 6.07 -1.48 5.47
C ARG A 121 5.98 -1.11 6.95
N SER A 122 7.09 -0.64 7.51
CA SER A 122 7.07 0.00 8.82
C SER A 122 6.56 1.44 8.69
N VAL A 123 5.61 1.81 9.52
CA VAL A 123 5.00 3.15 9.55
C VAL A 123 5.13 3.77 10.94
N CYS A 124 5.25 5.09 10.97
CA CYS A 124 5.18 5.88 12.19
C CYS A 124 3.98 6.82 12.11
N VAL A 125 2.98 6.59 12.96
CA VAL A 125 1.74 7.35 13.00
C VAL A 125 1.72 8.19 14.26
N VAL A 126 1.43 9.48 14.11
CA VAL A 126 1.35 10.47 15.20
C VAL A 126 -0.02 11.15 15.12
N LEU A 127 -0.61 11.45 16.29
CA LEU A 127 -1.86 12.21 16.44
C LEU A 127 -1.61 13.72 16.50
#